data_AF-A0A972AW23-F1
#
_entry.id   AF-A0A972AW23-F1
#
_cell.length_a   1.000
_cell.length_b   1.000
_cell.length_c   1.000
_cell.angle_alpha   90.00
_cell.angle_beta   90.00
_cell.angle_gamma   90.00
#
_symmetry.space_group_name_H-M   'P 1'
#
loop_
_entity.id
_entity.type
_entity.pdbx_description
1 polymer ?
#
loop_
_entity_poly.entity_id
_entity_poly.type
_entity_poly.pdbx_seq_one_letter_code
_entity_poly.pdbx_strand_id
1 'polypeptide(L)'
;MMKPGEIFIAISHSGSTKDIVEVLNVANKSQAETISIVSTIKSPVTKVSKHVLCVDAPETNFKFEPMTSRIAQLSVIDAIAVGVSLMRSDEVLDNLRKSRAALIDKRY
;
A
#
# COMPACT_ATOMS: atom_id res chain seq x y z
N MET A 1 -8.41 0.72 16.71
CA MET A 1 -7.02 1.16 16.94
C MET A 1 -6.08 0.08 16.45
N MET A 2 -4.91 0.43 15.92
CA MET A 2 -3.92 -0.53 15.46
C MET A 2 -3.25 -1.26 16.63
N LYS A 3 -2.80 -2.50 16.40
CA LYS A 3 -2.09 -3.33 17.38
C LYS A 3 -0.61 -3.50 17.00
N PRO A 4 0.27 -3.78 17.98
CA PRO A 4 1.64 -4.20 17.68
C PRO A 4 1.65 -5.40 16.73
N GLY A 5 2.50 -5.34 15.70
CA GLY A 5 2.59 -6.35 14.64
C GLY A 5 1.66 -6.11 13.45
N GLU A 6 0.77 -5.11 13.49
CA GLU A 6 0.03 -4.66 12.31
C GLU A 6 0.84 -3.66 11.49
N ILE A 7 0.53 -3.60 10.19
CA ILE A 7 1.22 -2.73 9.22
C ILE A 7 0.22 -1.72 8.66
N PHE A 8 0.59 -0.43 8.66
CA PHE A 8 -0.12 0.63 7.97
C PHE A 8 0.61 0.99 6.67
N ILE A 9 -0.07 0.93 5.54
CA ILE A 9 0.49 1.32 4.24
C ILE A 9 -0.17 2.62 3.80
N ALA A 10 0.61 3.70 3.72
CA ALA A 10 0.20 4.98 3.17
C ALA A 10 0.57 5.06 1.69
N ILE A 11 -0.34 5.55 0.86
CA ILE A 11 -0.09 5.83 -0.55
C ILE A 11 -0.27 7.33 -0.76
N SER A 12 0.79 8.02 -1.17
CA SER A 12 0.74 9.47 -1.39
C SER A 12 1.74 9.88 -2.45
N HIS A 13 1.26 10.34 -3.61
CA HIS A 13 2.13 10.74 -4.72
C HIS A 13 3.15 11.83 -4.32
N SER A 14 2.69 13.01 -3.92
CA SER A 14 3.56 14.11 -3.49
C SER A 14 4.14 13.93 -2.08
N GLY A 15 3.53 13.06 -1.27
CA GLY A 15 3.87 12.89 0.14
C GLY A 15 3.55 14.09 1.02
N SER A 16 2.72 15.03 0.54
CA SER A 16 2.42 16.30 1.23
C SER A 16 1.00 16.38 1.80
N THR A 17 0.19 15.32 1.68
CA THR A 17 -1.16 15.29 2.25
C THR A 17 -1.08 15.25 3.78
N LYS A 18 -1.54 16.33 4.43
CA LYS A 18 -1.46 16.51 5.89
C LYS A 18 -2.12 15.36 6.66
N ASP A 19 -3.32 14.95 6.27
CA ASP A 19 -4.05 13.88 6.94
C ASP A 19 -3.28 12.55 6.92
N ILE A 20 -2.55 12.26 5.83
CA ILE A 20 -1.71 11.05 5.75
C ILE A 20 -0.56 11.11 6.77
N VAL A 21 0.07 12.29 6.92
CA VAL A 21 1.11 12.51 7.93
C VAL A 21 0.56 12.33 9.34
N GLU A 22 -0.64 12.85 9.61
CA GLU A 22 -1.29 12.71 10.92
C GLU A 22 -1.62 11.26 11.24
N VAL A 23 -2.21 10.52 10.29
CA VAL A 23 -2.54 9.10 10.47
C VAL A 23 -1.27 8.25 10.67
N LEU A 24 -0.20 8.51 9.93
CA LEU A 24 1.09 7.82 10.12
C LEU A 24 1.65 8.06 11.53
N ASN A 25 1.57 9.29 12.04
CA ASN A 25 1.99 9.59 13.42
C ASN A 25 1.16 8.83 14.46
N VAL A 26 -0.16 8.70 14.24
CA VAL A 26 -1.04 7.90 15.12
C VAL A 26 -0.69 6.42 15.06
N ALA A 27 -0.43 5.87 13.86
CA ALA A 27 0.00 4.48 13.68
C ALA A 27 1.33 4.21 14.39
N ASN A 28 2.31 5.10 14.25
CA ASN A 28 3.59 5.00 14.94
C ASN A 28 3.46 5.02 16.46
N LYS A 29 2.59 5.90 17.01
CA LYS A 29 2.28 5.94 18.45
C LYS A 29 1.68 4.64 18.96
N SER A 30 1.02 3.87 18.09
CA SER A 30 0.43 2.57 18.39
C SER A 30 1.41 1.40 18.18
N GLN A 31 2.71 1.68 17.98
CA GLN A 31 3.78 0.70 17.72
C GLN A 31 3.55 -0.15 16.46
N ALA A 32 2.67 0.27 15.55
CA ALA A 32 2.48 -0.39 14.27
C ALA A 32 3.70 -0.16 13.36
N GLU A 33 3.92 -1.07 12.41
CA GLU A 33 4.85 -0.82 11.31
C GLU A 33 4.21 0.11 10.28
N THR A 34 4.99 1.02 9.71
CA THR A 34 4.48 2.01 8.75
C THR A 34 5.31 2.03 7.48
N ILE A 35 4.64 1.81 6.36
CA ILE A 35 5.22 1.84 5.01
C ILE A 35 4.56 2.97 4.24
N SER A 36 5.33 3.73 3.47
CA SER A 36 4.78 4.74 2.57
C SER A 36 5.25 4.55 1.15
N ILE A 37 4.30 4.48 0.23
CA ILE A 37 4.52 4.44 -1.22
C ILE A 37 4.33 5.86 -1.75
N VAL A 38 5.42 6.46 -2.23
CA VAL A 38 5.48 7.86 -2.65
C VAL A 38 6.18 8.02 -3.99
N SER A 39 5.98 9.15 -4.67
CA SER A 39 6.77 9.48 -5.86
C SER A 39 7.87 10.50 -5.59
N THR A 40 7.84 11.16 -4.44
CA THR A 40 8.85 12.14 -4.03
C THR A 40 9.49 11.75 -2.70
N ILE A 41 10.79 11.41 -2.75
CA ILE A 41 11.56 10.99 -1.57
C ILE A 41 11.68 12.09 -0.51
N LYS A 42 11.74 13.36 -0.91
CA LYS A 42 11.81 14.52 -0.02
C LYS A 42 10.41 15.08 0.22
N SER A 43 9.64 14.48 1.12
CA SER A 43 8.27 14.91 1.41
C SER A 43 7.92 14.79 2.90
N PRO A 44 6.86 15.48 3.40
CA PRO A 44 6.43 15.37 4.79
C PRO A 44 6.15 13.93 5.25
N VAL A 45 5.53 13.11 4.41
CA VAL A 45 5.24 11.70 4.70
C VAL A 45 6.52 10.91 4.97
N THR A 46 7.57 11.06 4.16
CA THR A 46 8.80 10.25 4.30
C THR A 46 9.56 10.53 5.59
N LYS A 47 9.30 11.66 6.26
CA LYS A 47 9.90 11.98 7.57
C LYS A 47 9.28 11.21 8.73
N VAL A 48 8.05 10.73 8.57
CA VAL A 48 7.30 10.05 9.63
C VAL A 48 7.09 8.56 9.35
N SER A 49 7.37 8.07 8.16
CA SER A 49 7.27 6.65 7.82
C SER A 49 8.50 5.87 8.30
N LYS A 50 8.31 4.67 8.83
CA LYS A 50 9.44 3.77 9.17
C LYS A 50 10.10 3.20 7.91
N HIS A 51 9.30 2.88 6.90
CA HIS A 51 9.76 2.40 5.60
C HIS A 51 9.19 3.25 4.47
N VAL A 52 10.01 3.49 3.45
CA VAL A 52 9.62 4.29 2.28
C VAL A 52 9.92 3.51 1.01
N LEU A 53 8.90 3.35 0.17
CA LEU A 53 8.99 2.84 -1.18
C LEU A 53 8.78 4.02 -2.13
N CYS A 54 9.87 4.54 -2.68
CA CYS A 54 9.82 5.62 -3.65
C CYS A 54 9.71 5.05 -5.07
N VAL A 55 8.64 5.41 -5.77
CA VAL A 55 8.37 5.02 -7.15
C VAL A 55 8.36 6.28 -8.00
N ASP A 56 9.45 6.51 -8.72
CA ASP A 56 9.53 7.62 -9.64
C ASP A 56 8.51 7.41 -10.76
N ALA A 57 7.55 8.33 -10.82
CA ALA A 57 6.42 8.26 -11.73
C ALA A 57 6.12 9.70 -12.20
N PRO A 58 6.91 10.22 -13.15
CA PRO A 58 6.75 11.57 -13.64
C PRO A 58 5.38 11.72 -14.30
N GLU A 59 4.60 12.69 -13.84
CA GLU A 59 3.34 13.05 -14.48
C GLU A 59 3.60 14.18 -15.49
N THR A 60 3.02 14.05 -16.69
CA THR A 60 3.05 15.12 -17.68
C THR A 60 1.98 16.15 -17.37
N ASN A 61 2.30 17.44 -17.50
CA ASN A 61 1.31 18.53 -17.35
C ASN A 61 0.17 18.48 -18.38
N PHE A 62 0.26 17.59 -19.37
CA PHE A 62 -0.79 17.32 -20.33
C PHE A 62 -1.69 16.18 -19.83
N LYS A 63 -2.93 16.55 -19.51
CA LYS A 63 -4.06 15.72 -19.06
C LYS A 63 -4.13 15.46 -17.55
N PHE A 64 -5.32 15.80 -17.05
CA PHE A 64 -5.78 15.61 -15.68
C PHE A 64 -5.80 14.13 -15.31
N GLU A 65 -5.54 13.90 -14.03
CA GLU A 65 -5.46 12.63 -13.30
C GLU A 65 -4.07 11.97 -13.28
N PRO A 66 -3.54 11.70 -12.07
CA PRO A 66 -2.22 11.11 -11.89
C PRO A 66 -2.24 9.60 -12.24
N MET A 67 -2.36 9.29 -13.53
CA MET A 67 -2.47 7.93 -14.06
C MET A 67 -1.15 7.18 -13.94
N THR A 68 -0.03 7.86 -14.24
CA THR A 68 1.30 7.24 -14.26
C THR A 68 1.69 6.78 -12.87
N SER A 69 1.55 7.66 -11.89
CA SER A 69 1.85 7.36 -10.49
C SER A 69 0.88 6.36 -9.90
N ARG A 70 -0.41 6.37 -10.26
CA ARG A 70 -1.35 5.32 -9.85
C ARG A 70 -0.94 3.95 -10.38
N ILE A 71 -0.62 3.81 -11.66
CA ILE A 71 -0.20 2.53 -12.25
C ILE A 71 1.11 2.04 -11.62
N ALA A 72 2.07 2.94 -11.45
CA ALA A 72 3.36 2.59 -10.85
C ALA A 72 3.20 2.15 -9.38
N GLN A 73 2.38 2.85 -8.60
CA GLN A 73 2.06 2.49 -7.21
C GLN A 73 1.27 1.17 -7.13
N LEU A 74 0.30 0.94 -8.01
CA LEU A 74 -0.42 -0.33 -8.11
C LEU A 74 0.52 -1.50 -8.43
N SER A 75 1.48 -1.30 -9.34
CA SER A 75 2.49 -2.32 -9.66
C SER A 75 3.35 -2.70 -8.45
N VAL A 76 3.68 -1.73 -7.59
CA VAL A 76 4.39 -2.00 -6.32
C VAL A 76 3.50 -2.76 -5.34
N ILE A 77 2.23 -2.39 -5.24
CA ILE A 77 1.26 -3.11 -4.39
C ILE A 77 1.12 -4.56 -4.85
N ASP A 78 1.02 -4.79 -6.15
CA ASP A 78 0.95 -6.14 -6.73
C ASP A 78 2.22 -6.95 -6.42
N ALA A 79 3.40 -6.35 -6.56
CA ALA A 79 4.67 -7.00 -6.22
C ALA A 79 4.73 -7.39 -4.73
N ILE A 80 4.27 -6.52 -3.83
CA ILE A 80 4.16 -6.81 -2.39
C ILE A 80 3.19 -7.97 -2.17
N ALA A 81 2.01 -7.93 -2.79
CA ALA A 81 0.99 -8.96 -2.62
C ALA A 81 1.50 -10.34 -3.09
N VAL A 82 2.17 -10.40 -4.24
CA VAL A 82 2.80 -11.63 -4.75
C VAL A 82 3.91 -12.10 -3.82
N GLY A 83 4.81 -11.21 -3.40
CA GLY A 83 5.90 -11.56 -2.48
C GLY A 83 5.39 -12.14 -1.16
N VAL A 84 4.40 -11.50 -0.54
CA VAL A 84 3.74 -12.00 0.68
C VAL A 84 3.05 -13.33 0.42
N SER A 85 2.40 -13.49 -0.74
CA SER A 85 1.70 -14.73 -1.09
C SER A 85 2.65 -15.91 -1.23
N LEU A 86 3.82 -15.70 -1.85
CA LEU A 86 4.85 -16.74 -1.97
C LEU A 86 5.38 -17.17 -0.59
N MET A 87 5.54 -16.22 0.34
CA MET A 87 5.97 -16.52 1.71
C MET A 87 4.90 -17.23 2.56
N ARG A 88 3.61 -17.13 2.18
CA ARG A 88 2.45 -17.71 2.90
C ARG A 88 1.65 -18.67 2.02
N SER A 89 2.35 -19.43 1.19
CA SER A 89 1.77 -20.23 0.11
C SER A 89 0.60 -21.13 0.56
N ASP A 90 0.75 -21.85 1.68
CA ASP A 90 -0.28 -22.77 2.18
C ASP A 90 -1.57 -22.06 2.60
N GLU A 91 -1.44 -20.96 3.34
CA GLU A 91 -2.58 -20.17 3.81
C GLU A 91 -3.32 -19.50 2.64
N VAL A 92 -2.58 -19.01 1.65
CA VAL A 92 -3.15 -18.40 0.45
C VAL A 92 -3.93 -19.43 -0.35
N LEU A 93 -3.42 -20.65 -0.52
CA LEU A 93 -4.14 -21.72 -1.22
C LEU A 93 -5.46 -22.07 -0.54
N ASP A 94 -5.47 -22.14 0.80
CA ASP A 94 -6.68 -22.42 1.57
C ASP A 94 -7.71 -21.30 1.47
N ASN A 95 -7.27 -20.05 1.52
CA ASN A 95 -8.16 -18.90 1.31
C ASN A 95 -8.73 -18.87 -0.11
N LEU A 96 -7.92 -19.15 -1.13
CA LEU A 96 -8.37 -19.24 -2.52
C LEU A 96 -9.42 -20.35 -2.72
N ARG A 97 -9.24 -21.50 -2.08
CA ARG A 97 -10.23 -22.60 -2.09
C ARG A 97 -11.56 -22.13 -1.49
N LYS A 98 -11.54 -21.48 -0.34
CA LYS A 98 -12.74 -20.94 0.33
C LYS A 98 -13.44 -19.89 -0.55
N SER A 99 -12.70 -18.93 -1.11
CA SER A 99 -13.25 -17.90 -2.00
C SER A 99 -13.86 -18.52 -3.25
N ARG A 100 -13.20 -19.50 -3.88
CA ARG A 100 -13.76 -20.22 -5.04
C ARG A 100 -15.02 -20.98 -4.67
N ALA A 101 -15.03 -21.71 -3.56
CA ALA A 101 -16.21 -22.45 -3.10
C ALA A 101 -17.43 -21.54 -2.91
N ALA A 102 -17.24 -20.33 -2.35
CA ALA A 102 -18.30 -19.35 -2.17
C ALA A 102 -18.87 -18.77 -3.49
N LEU A 103 -18.12 -18.89 -4.59
CA LEU A 103 -18.55 -18.43 -5.92
C LEU A 103 -19.23 -19.54 -6.74
N ILE A 104 -19.02 -20.81 -6.41
CA ILE A 104 -19.61 -21.95 -7.13
C ILE A 104 -21.14 -21.92 -7.02
N ASP A 105 -21.68 -21.58 -5.85
CA ASP A 105 -23.13 -21.48 -5.61
C ASP A 105 -23.78 -20.25 -6.27
N LYS A 106 -22.98 -19.32 -6.81
CA LYS A 106 -23.44 -18.08 -7.47
C LYS A 106 -23.29 -18.12 -8.99
N ARG A 107 -22.86 -19.24 -9.57
CA ARG A 107 -22.75 -19.42 -11.03
C ARG A 107 -24.00 -20.13 -11.54
N TYR A 108 -24.72 -19.48 -12.45
CA TYR A 108 -25.69 -20.14 -13.33
C TYR A 108 -24.99 -21.01 -14.36
#